data_AF-A0A2N2G2C7-F1
#
_entry.id   AF-A0A2N2G2C7-F1
#
_cell.length_a   1.000
_cell.length_b   1.000
_cell.length_c   1.000
_cell.angle_alpha   90.00
_cell.angle_beta   90.00
_cell.angle_gamma   90.00
#
_symmetry.space_group_name_H-M   'P 1'
#
loop_
_entity.id
_entity.type
_entity.pdbx_description
1 polymer ?
#
loop_
_entity_poly.entity_id
_entity_poly.type
_entity_poly.pdbx_seq_one_letter_code
_entity_poly.pdbx_strand_id
1 'polypeptide(L)'
;MMKKSLMIVTLFCSMLTLMFASSDDKKKKNNHIRDGKTVYAQSCAVCHSKAFIPEVLKLGNKEDWKELIEEGQQFPTAHGWVGTRKMPRHGGDPKITLDEFINAVAYMGNQAGANWKEYDKLDKSMYKEILKEIQIRLQRNELYDKIGKKY
;
A
#
# COMPACT_ATOMS: atom_id res chain seq x y z
N MET A 1 -46.01 55.48 -40.64
CA MET A 1 -46.48 56.33 -39.53
C MET A 1 -45.59 56.12 -38.31
N MET A 2 -45.18 57.24 -37.69
CA MET A 2 -44.74 57.42 -36.29
C MET A 2 -43.37 56.88 -35.84
N LYS A 3 -42.44 57.85 -35.73
CA LYS A 3 -41.19 57.86 -34.95
C LYS A 3 -41.45 57.87 -33.44
N LYS A 4 -40.45 57.42 -32.65
CA LYS A 4 -40.01 57.84 -31.28
C LYS A 4 -39.43 56.59 -30.57
N SER A 5 -38.34 56.57 -29.80
CA SER A 5 -37.44 57.61 -29.31
C SER A 5 -36.11 56.98 -28.88
N LEU A 6 -35.07 57.80 -28.99
CA LEU A 6 -33.67 57.73 -28.57
C LEU A 6 -33.47 57.43 -27.06
N MET A 7 -32.42 56.66 -26.69
CA MET A 7 -31.40 57.05 -25.67
C MET A 7 -30.28 55.99 -25.45
N ILE A 8 -29.03 56.40 -25.77
CA ILE A 8 -27.78 56.31 -24.96
C ILE A 8 -27.19 54.89 -24.70
N VAL A 9 -26.16 54.39 -25.40
CA VAL A 9 -24.69 54.70 -25.37
C VAL A 9 -24.04 54.61 -23.97
N THR A 10 -23.27 53.55 -23.72
CA THR A 10 -21.89 53.52 -23.12
C THR A 10 -21.49 52.06 -22.85
N LEU A 11 -20.59 51.46 -23.63
CA LEU A 11 -19.11 51.45 -23.46
C LEU A 11 -18.60 50.46 -22.38
N PHE A 12 -18.18 49.26 -22.79
CA PHE A 12 -17.16 48.39 -22.14
C PHE A 12 -16.69 47.39 -23.21
N CYS A 13 -15.71 47.72 -24.04
CA CYS A 13 -14.25 47.54 -23.86
C CYS A 13 -13.83 46.10 -23.51
N SER A 14 -13.27 45.44 -24.53
CA SER A 14 -12.39 44.26 -24.60
C SER A 14 -12.20 43.33 -23.38
N MET A 15 -12.37 42.02 -23.64
CA MET A 15 -11.49 40.97 -23.10
C MET A 15 -11.59 39.75 -24.02
N LEU A 16 -10.68 39.59 -24.97
CA LEU A 16 -9.40 38.86 -24.84
C LEU A 16 -9.61 37.35 -24.61
N THR A 17 -9.30 36.62 -25.68
CA THR A 17 -8.97 35.20 -25.81
C THR A 17 -8.36 34.59 -24.55
N LEU A 18 -8.95 33.48 -24.08
CA LEU A 18 -8.36 32.40 -23.25
C LEU A 18 -9.52 31.39 -23.05
N MET A 19 -9.40 30.09 -23.34
CA MET A 19 -8.38 29.18 -22.83
C MET A 19 -8.23 27.93 -23.70
N PHE A 20 -6.97 27.55 -23.93
CA PHE A 20 -6.59 26.16 -24.05
C PHE A 20 -6.95 25.45 -22.74
N ALA A 21 -7.84 24.46 -22.82
CA ALA A 21 -8.01 23.51 -21.73
C ALA A 21 -6.75 22.63 -21.65
N SER A 22 -5.75 23.05 -20.87
CA SER A 22 -4.67 22.15 -20.46
C SER A 22 -5.30 20.98 -19.71
N SER A 23 -5.25 19.82 -20.35
CA SER A 23 -5.70 18.54 -19.81
C SER A 23 -4.55 17.91 -19.05
N ASP A 24 -4.10 18.53 -17.96
CA ASP A 24 -2.94 18.05 -17.18
C ASP A 24 -3.19 18.10 -15.68
N ASP A 25 -4.39 17.74 -15.26
CA ASP A 25 -4.74 17.60 -13.84
C ASP A 25 -5.31 16.22 -13.53
N LYS A 26 -4.56 15.16 -13.91
CA LYS A 26 -4.56 13.94 -13.11
C LYS A 26 -3.75 14.19 -11.83
N LYS A 27 -4.33 15.03 -10.98
CA LYS A 27 -4.26 15.04 -9.52
C LYS A 27 -3.33 13.94 -8.98
N LYS A 28 -2.04 14.25 -8.83
CA LYS A 28 -1.17 13.51 -7.90
C LYS A 28 -1.85 13.63 -6.54
N LYS A 29 -2.58 12.59 -6.14
CA LYS A 29 -2.95 12.42 -4.74
C LYS A 29 -1.63 12.25 -4.02
N ASN A 30 -1.23 13.27 -3.27
CA ASN A 30 -0.11 13.19 -2.33
C ASN A 30 -0.56 12.29 -1.18
N ASN A 31 -0.65 10.98 -1.44
CA ASN A 31 -0.91 10.00 -0.42
C ASN A 31 0.45 9.79 0.26
N HIS A 32 0.64 10.44 1.40
CA HIS A 32 1.82 10.23 2.21
C HIS A 32 1.85 8.76 2.64
N ILE A 33 2.74 7.97 2.03
CA ILE A 33 2.94 6.56 2.38
C ILE A 33 3.49 6.51 3.80
N ARG A 34 2.78 5.86 4.71
CA ARG A 34 3.21 5.71 6.11
C ARG A 34 4.48 4.86 6.18
N ASP A 35 5.40 5.23 7.07
CA ASP A 35 6.61 4.46 7.36
C ASP A 35 6.28 3.13 8.08
N GLY A 36 7.24 2.21 8.11
CA GLY A 36 7.00 0.86 8.58
C GLY A 36 6.68 0.79 10.07
N LYS A 37 7.32 1.63 10.88
CA LYS A 37 7.07 1.69 12.33
C LYS A 37 5.65 2.18 12.62
N THR A 38 5.18 3.19 11.88
CA THR A 38 3.83 3.72 12.00
C THR A 38 2.78 2.66 11.66
N VAL A 39 2.94 1.97 10.53
CA VAL A 39 1.99 0.92 10.11
C VAL A 39 2.03 -0.27 11.08
N TYR A 40 3.22 -0.68 11.53
CA TYR A 40 3.37 -1.71 12.56
C TYR A 40 2.58 -1.38 13.82
N ALA A 41 2.75 -0.16 14.35
CA ALA A 41 2.10 0.26 15.58
C ALA A 41 0.56 0.28 15.44
N GLN A 42 0.04 0.63 14.28
CA GLN A 42 -1.39 0.78 14.03
C GLN A 42 -2.12 -0.54 13.81
N SER A 43 -1.48 -1.53 13.18
CA SER A 43 -2.18 -2.76 12.75
C SER A 43 -1.46 -4.06 13.14
N CYS A 44 -0.14 -4.09 13.12
CA CYS A 44 0.61 -5.35 13.26
C CYS A 44 0.92 -5.69 14.73
N ALA A 45 1.15 -4.67 15.56
CA ALA A 45 1.60 -4.80 16.94
C ALA A 45 0.62 -5.55 17.85
N VAL A 46 -0.68 -5.52 17.52
CA VAL A 46 -1.73 -6.24 18.27
C VAL A 46 -1.42 -7.74 18.37
N CYS A 47 -0.77 -8.32 17.36
CA CYS A 47 -0.37 -9.73 17.36
C CYS A 47 1.14 -9.93 17.45
N HIS A 48 1.93 -9.10 16.77
CA HIS A 48 3.38 -9.30 16.60
C HIS A 48 4.24 -8.55 17.62
N SER A 49 3.63 -7.89 18.62
CA SER A 49 4.40 -7.43 19.78
C SER A 49 4.96 -8.63 20.57
N LYS A 50 5.73 -8.36 21.62
CA LYS A 50 6.26 -9.41 22.51
C LYS A 50 5.19 -10.13 23.35
N ALA A 51 3.91 -9.95 23.03
CA ALA A 51 2.78 -10.59 23.68
C ALA A 51 2.74 -12.11 23.40
N PHE A 52 1.99 -12.83 24.23
CA PHE A 52 2.00 -14.29 24.35
C PHE A 52 1.32 -15.07 23.21
N ILE A 53 1.02 -14.45 22.05
CA ILE A 53 0.34 -15.18 20.97
C ILE A 53 1.27 -16.30 20.46
N PRO A 54 0.86 -17.57 20.57
CA PRO A 54 1.67 -18.69 20.10
C PRO A 54 1.85 -18.63 18.58
N GLU A 55 2.99 -19.13 18.08
CA GLU A 55 3.25 -19.33 16.64
C GLU A 55 3.22 -18.05 15.78
N VAL A 56 3.36 -16.88 16.42
CA VAL A 56 3.49 -15.58 15.74
C VAL A 56 4.94 -15.12 15.74
N LEU A 57 5.36 -14.50 14.64
CA LEU A 57 6.68 -13.89 14.49
C LEU A 57 6.78 -12.65 15.39
N LYS A 58 7.42 -12.77 16.56
CA LYS A 58 7.50 -11.65 17.50
C LYS A 58 8.49 -10.61 17.01
N LEU A 59 8.16 -9.32 17.21
CA LEU A 59 9.06 -8.24 16.85
C LEU A 59 10.41 -8.38 17.58
N GLY A 60 11.48 -8.44 16.80
CA GLY A 60 12.85 -8.49 17.29
C GLY A 60 13.29 -9.83 17.89
N ASN A 61 12.45 -10.87 17.82
CA ASN A 61 12.90 -12.23 18.11
C ASN A 61 13.72 -12.73 16.91
N LYS A 62 14.97 -13.15 17.09
CA LYS A 62 15.83 -13.52 15.96
C LYS A 62 15.53 -14.93 15.47
N GLU A 63 15.16 -15.80 16.39
CA GLU A 63 14.87 -17.21 16.16
C GLU A 63 13.61 -17.37 15.30
N ASP A 64 12.55 -16.63 15.61
CA ASP A 64 11.29 -16.60 14.86
C ASP A 64 11.51 -16.15 13.40
N TRP A 65 12.43 -15.21 13.18
CA TRP A 65 12.64 -14.58 11.87
C TRP A 65 13.78 -15.17 11.05
N LYS A 66 14.62 -16.03 11.63
CA LYS A 66 15.86 -16.49 11.01
C LYS A 66 15.65 -17.07 9.61
N GLU A 67 14.76 -18.05 9.48
CA GLU A 67 14.47 -18.71 8.20
C GLU A 67 13.90 -17.74 7.18
N LEU A 68 12.98 -16.85 7.60
CA LEU A 68 12.37 -15.85 6.72
C LEU A 68 13.38 -14.81 6.20
N ILE A 69 14.38 -14.49 7.02
CA ILE A 69 15.47 -13.60 6.62
C ILE A 69 16.36 -14.27 5.57
N GLU A 70 16.63 -15.57 5.72
CA GLU A 70 17.38 -16.37 4.75
C GLU A 70 16.62 -16.52 3.42
N GLU A 71 15.29 -16.66 3.47
CA GLU A 71 14.42 -16.73 2.28
C GLU A 71 14.33 -15.40 1.51
N GLY A 72 14.42 -14.27 2.20
CA GLY A 72 14.38 -12.93 1.62
C GLY A 72 13.02 -12.22 1.74
N GLN A 73 13.02 -10.89 1.58
CA GLN A 73 11.91 -9.99 1.90
C GLN A 73 10.61 -10.31 1.16
N GLN A 74 10.69 -10.80 -0.08
CA GLN A 74 9.56 -11.02 -0.96
C GLN A 74 8.53 -12.01 -0.41
N PHE A 75 8.99 -13.08 0.22
CA PHE A 75 8.13 -14.14 0.73
C PHE A 75 7.29 -13.71 1.95
N PRO A 76 7.87 -13.26 3.09
CA PRO A 76 7.08 -12.82 4.23
C PRO A 76 6.17 -11.64 3.89
N THR A 77 6.61 -10.75 2.99
CA THR A 77 5.78 -9.65 2.49
C THR A 77 4.55 -10.16 1.75
N ALA A 78 4.73 -10.98 0.71
CA ALA A 78 3.63 -11.50 -0.08
C ALA A 78 2.71 -12.42 0.73
N HIS A 79 3.29 -13.23 1.63
CA HIS A 79 2.57 -14.19 2.45
C HIS A 79 1.69 -13.48 3.48
N GLY A 80 2.26 -12.49 4.19
CA GLY A 80 1.50 -11.67 5.13
C GLY A 80 0.45 -10.80 4.43
N TRP A 81 0.76 -10.28 3.24
CA TRP A 81 -0.17 -9.45 2.47
C TRP A 81 -1.44 -10.22 2.09
N VAL A 82 -1.28 -11.43 1.53
CA VAL A 82 -2.43 -12.28 1.16
C VAL A 82 -3.15 -12.84 2.39
N GLY A 83 -2.44 -12.95 3.52
CA GLY A 83 -2.87 -13.69 4.69
C GLY A 83 -2.27 -15.09 4.71
N THR A 84 -1.97 -15.57 5.92
CA THR A 84 -1.36 -16.88 6.13
C THR A 84 -1.75 -17.45 7.48
N ARG A 85 -2.33 -18.67 7.50
CA ARG A 85 -2.82 -19.30 8.73
C ARG A 85 -3.80 -18.37 9.47
N LYS A 86 -3.47 -17.99 10.71
CA LYS A 86 -4.26 -17.08 11.56
C LYS A 86 -4.00 -15.59 11.25
N MET A 87 -3.00 -15.26 10.42
CA MET A 87 -2.70 -13.88 10.05
C MET A 87 -3.69 -13.40 8.98
N PRO A 88 -4.48 -12.35 9.28
CA PRO A 88 -5.47 -11.84 8.33
C PRO A 88 -4.81 -11.13 7.14
N ARG A 89 -5.54 -11.09 6.03
CA ARG A 89 -5.16 -10.35 4.82
C ARG A 89 -4.88 -8.87 5.12
N HIS A 90 -3.87 -8.31 4.44
CA HIS A 90 -3.38 -6.93 4.62
C HIS A 90 -2.98 -6.59 6.07
N GLY A 91 -2.68 -7.59 6.90
CA GLY A 91 -2.40 -7.37 8.32
C GLY A 91 -3.63 -7.00 9.15
N GLY A 92 -4.84 -7.22 8.61
CA GLY A 92 -6.11 -6.99 9.29
C GLY A 92 -6.75 -5.63 9.04
N ASP A 93 -6.05 -4.71 8.37
CA ASP A 93 -6.60 -3.39 8.01
C ASP A 93 -6.68 -3.24 6.48
N PRO A 94 -7.89 -3.24 5.88
CA PRO A 94 -8.05 -3.09 4.43
C PRO A 94 -7.63 -1.71 3.90
N LYS A 95 -7.37 -0.73 4.77
CA LYS A 95 -6.90 0.61 4.39
C LYS A 95 -5.38 0.66 4.17
N ILE A 96 -4.62 -0.32 4.67
CA ILE A 96 -3.18 -0.42 4.42
C ILE A 96 -2.95 -0.75 2.94
N THR A 97 -2.11 0.04 2.27
CA THR A 97 -1.67 -0.26 0.91
C THR A 97 -0.55 -1.31 0.91
N LEU A 98 -0.28 -1.94 -0.23
CA LEU A 98 0.84 -2.87 -0.34
C LEU A 98 2.18 -2.19 -0.02
N ASP A 99 2.35 -0.94 -0.42
CA ASP A 99 3.57 -0.16 -0.20
C ASP A 99 3.79 0.10 1.31
N GLU A 100 2.71 0.43 2.03
CA GLU A 100 2.74 0.58 3.50
C GLU A 100 2.98 -0.77 4.21
N PHE A 101 2.43 -1.85 3.67
CA PHE A 101 2.65 -3.20 4.19
C PHE A 101 4.11 -3.65 4.00
N ILE A 102 4.71 -3.36 2.84
CA ILE A 102 6.15 -3.56 2.58
C ILE A 102 6.98 -2.85 3.65
N ASN A 103 6.65 -1.59 3.96
CA ASN A 103 7.35 -0.84 4.99
C ASN A 103 7.24 -1.52 6.36
N ALA A 104 6.03 -1.96 6.75
CA ALA A 104 5.81 -2.64 8.03
C ALA A 104 6.64 -3.94 8.14
N VAL A 105 6.65 -4.76 7.10
CA VAL A 105 7.43 -6.01 7.08
C VAL A 105 8.93 -5.73 7.12
N ALA A 106 9.41 -4.72 6.36
CA ALA A 106 10.80 -4.29 6.43
C ALA A 106 11.18 -3.84 7.85
N TYR A 107 10.36 -3.01 8.49
CA TYR A 107 10.56 -2.60 9.87
C TYR A 107 10.66 -3.80 10.81
N MET A 108 9.71 -4.75 10.72
CA MET A 108 9.65 -5.91 11.60
C MET A 108 10.87 -6.84 11.43
N GLY A 109 11.21 -7.20 10.19
CA GLY A 109 12.39 -8.01 9.92
C GLY A 109 13.69 -7.34 10.33
N ASN A 110 13.81 -6.02 10.13
CA ASN A 110 15.00 -5.27 10.53
C ASN A 110 15.18 -5.21 12.06
N GLN A 111 14.09 -5.25 12.85
CA GLN A 111 14.22 -5.42 14.31
C GLN A 111 14.81 -6.78 14.70
N ALA A 112 14.69 -7.79 13.84
CA ALA A 112 15.23 -9.14 14.05
C ALA A 112 16.59 -9.36 13.35
N GLY A 113 17.17 -8.32 12.72
CA GLY A 113 18.49 -8.39 12.09
C GLY A 113 18.51 -8.51 10.57
N ALA A 114 17.36 -8.35 9.90
CA ALA A 114 17.34 -8.19 8.45
C ALA A 114 17.95 -6.84 8.01
N ASN A 115 18.19 -6.71 6.70
CA ASN A 115 18.55 -5.44 6.04
C ASN A 115 17.61 -5.14 4.87
N TRP A 116 16.31 -5.34 5.12
CA TRP A 116 15.24 -5.15 4.15
C TRP A 116 14.94 -3.67 3.94
N LYS A 117 14.41 -3.35 2.76
CA LYS A 117 14.15 -1.97 2.34
C LYS A 117 12.68 -1.63 2.44
N GLU A 118 12.40 -0.43 2.93
CA GLU A 118 11.09 0.19 2.75
C GLU A 118 10.85 0.48 1.27
N TYR A 119 9.59 0.65 0.90
CA TYR A 119 9.09 0.80 -0.47
C TYR A 119 9.83 1.89 -1.26
N ASP A 120 10.13 3.04 -0.64
CA ASP A 120 10.82 4.16 -1.29
C ASP A 120 12.23 3.80 -1.77
N LYS A 121 12.86 2.83 -1.11
CA LYS A 121 14.22 2.33 -1.36
C LYS A 121 14.22 0.90 -1.91
N LEU A 122 13.05 0.32 -2.16
CA LEU A 122 12.94 -1.05 -2.63
C LEU A 122 13.33 -1.13 -4.10
N ASP A 123 14.16 -2.11 -4.44
CA ASP A 123 14.49 -2.34 -5.84
C ASP A 123 13.25 -2.75 -6.65
N LYS A 124 13.16 -2.29 -7.90
CA LYS A 124 12.01 -2.56 -8.77
C LYS A 124 11.85 -4.04 -9.08
N SER A 125 12.94 -4.83 -9.12
CA SER A 125 12.87 -6.27 -9.31
C SER A 125 12.27 -6.97 -8.09
N MET A 126 12.69 -6.57 -6.88
CA MET A 126 12.12 -7.06 -5.62
C MET A 126 10.61 -6.78 -5.53
N TYR A 127 10.16 -5.57 -5.93
CA TYR A 127 8.73 -5.27 -5.98
C TYR A 127 7.97 -6.19 -6.96
N LYS A 128 8.56 -6.49 -8.12
CA LYS A 128 7.98 -7.42 -9.08
C LYS A 128 7.91 -8.85 -8.53
N GLU A 129 8.92 -9.28 -7.78
CA GLU A 129 8.94 -10.59 -7.12
C GLU A 129 7.84 -10.70 -6.06
N ILE A 130 7.64 -9.65 -5.25
CA ILE A 130 6.51 -9.56 -4.30
C ILE A 130 5.18 -9.72 -5.05
N LEU A 131 4.96 -8.95 -6.13
CA LEU A 131 3.72 -9.04 -6.90
C LEU A 131 3.51 -10.43 -7.53
N LYS A 132 4.59 -11.03 -8.05
CA LYS A 132 4.55 -12.39 -8.62
C LYS A 132 4.15 -13.41 -7.55
N GLU A 133 4.77 -13.36 -6.37
CA GLU A 133 4.47 -14.27 -5.26
C GLU A 133 3.05 -14.05 -4.72
N ILE A 134 2.56 -12.81 -4.63
CA ILE A 134 1.17 -12.51 -4.29
C ILE A 134 0.22 -13.21 -5.26
N GLN A 135 0.48 -13.10 -6.58
CA GLN A 135 -0.37 -13.71 -7.59
C GLN A 135 -0.40 -15.24 -7.48
N ILE A 136 0.77 -15.87 -7.28
CA ILE A 136 0.89 -17.31 -7.05
C ILE A 136 0.04 -17.73 -5.84
N ARG A 137 0.11 -16.98 -4.74
CA ARG A 137 -0.67 -17.29 -3.54
C ARG A 137 -2.15 -17.10 -3.72
N LEU A 138 -2.59 -16.06 -4.43
CA LEU A 138 -4.01 -15.85 -4.70
C LEU A 138 -4.56 -16.99 -5.55
N GLN A 139 -3.85 -17.41 -6.59
CA GLN A 139 -4.22 -18.56 -7.43
C GLN A 139 -4.26 -19.86 -6.62
N ARG A 140 -3.27 -20.07 -5.75
CA ARG A 140 -3.26 -21.21 -4.84
C ARG A 140 -4.48 -21.17 -3.93
N ASN A 141 -4.75 -20.06 -3.25
CA ASN A 141 -5.89 -19.96 -2.34
C ASN A 141 -7.22 -20.22 -3.07
N GLU A 142 -7.39 -19.70 -4.29
CA GLU A 142 -8.55 -20.00 -5.14
C GLU A 142 -8.69 -21.50 -5.44
N LEU A 143 -7.57 -22.19 -5.70
CA LEU A 143 -7.56 -23.64 -5.91
C LEU A 143 -7.97 -24.39 -4.63
N TYR A 144 -7.47 -23.98 -3.46
CA TYR A 144 -7.83 -24.59 -2.17
C TYR A 144 -9.33 -24.43 -1.89
N ASP A 145 -9.87 -23.24 -2.12
CA ASP A 145 -11.31 -22.96 -1.96
C ASP A 145 -12.16 -23.87 -2.88
N LYS A 146 -11.74 -24.06 -4.14
CA LYS A 146 -12.42 -24.95 -5.10
C LYS A 146 -12.49 -26.41 -4.65
N ILE A 147 -11.50 -26.87 -3.89
CA ILE A 147 -11.47 -28.25 -3.36
C ILE A 147 -11.99 -28.35 -1.92
N GLY A 148 -12.68 -27.29 -1.43
CA GLY A 148 -13.27 -27.26 -0.09
C GLY A 148 -12.23 -27.25 1.05
N LYS A 149 -10.98 -26.88 0.76
CA LYS A 149 -9.95 -26.69 1.77
C LYS A 149 -9.79 -25.20 2.05
N LYS A 150 -9.68 -24.84 3.34
CA LYS A 150 -9.35 -23.47 3.72
C LYS A 150 -7.84 -23.35 3.94
N TYR A 151 -7.25 -22.31 3.35
CA TYR A 151 -5.86 -21.93 3.58
C TYR A 151 -5.73 -21.01 4.80
#